data_AF-W4VN24-F1
#
_entry.id   AF-W4VN24-F1
#
_cell.length_a   1.000
_cell.length_b   1.000
_cell.length_c   1.000
_cell.angle_alpha   90.00
_cell.angle_beta   90.00
_cell.angle_gamma   90.00
#
_symmetry.space_group_name_H-M   'P 1'
#
loop_
_entity.id
_entity.type
_entity.pdbx_description
1 polymer ?
#
loop_
_entity_poly.entity_id
_entity_poly.type
_entity_poly.pdbx_seq_one_letter_code
_entity_poly.pdbx_strand_id
1 'polypeptide(L)' 'MNLLFRFYDPQKGVIKIDDTNISSLYRQKARKNIGIVLQDPFIFTGTVLSNITLNDPSITREKAIASLKAVGAD' A
#
# COMPACT_ATOMS: atom_id res chain seq x y z
N MET A 1 11.56 1.53 -7.59
CA MET A 1 11.54 1.59 -6.12
C MET A 1 11.34 0.18 -5.54
N ASN A 2 12.12 -0.81 -5.98
CA ASN A 2 11.72 -2.23 -5.84
C ASN A 2 12.36 -2.93 -4.63
N LEU A 3 13.49 -2.41 -4.14
CA LEU A 3 14.19 -2.94 -2.97
C LEU A 3 13.49 -2.55 -1.66
N LEU A 4 12.98 -1.32 -1.56
CA LEU A 4 12.27 -0.84 -0.38
C LEU A 4 11.01 -1.66 -0.06
N PHE A 5 10.25 -2.05 -1.10
CA PHE A 5 9.05 -2.89 -0.96
C PHE A 5 9.35 -4.39 -0.88
N ARG A 6 10.64 -4.76 -0.86
CA ARG A 6 11.12 -6.15 -0.91
C ARG A 6 10.47 -6.96 -2.02
N PHE A 7 10.39 -6.38 -3.22
CA PHE A 7 10.19 -7.18 -4.43
C PHE A 7 11.48 -7.92 -4.82
N TYR A 8 12.63 -7.35 -4.43
CA TYR A 8 13.96 -7.96 -4.53
C TYR A 8 14.75 -7.69 -3.25
N ASP A 9 15.74 -8.53 -2.97
CA ASP A 9 16.69 -8.31 -1.88
C ASP A 9 17.96 -7.61 -2.40
N PRO A 10 18.54 -6.67 -1.63
CA PRO A 10 19.77 -5.98 -2.04
C PRO A 10 20.95 -6.96 -2.05
N GLN A 11 21.74 -6.93 -3.13
CA GLN A 11 22.95 -7.77 -3.25
C GLN A 11 24.14 -7.20 -2.48
N LYS A 12 24.17 -5.87 -2.25
CA LYS A 12 25.19 -5.15 -1.47
C LYS A 12 24.52 -4.02 -0.69
N GLY A 13 25.08 -3.71 0.48
CA GLY A 13 24.53 -2.70 1.39
C GLY A 13 23.36 -3.19 2.22
N VAL A 14 22.74 -2.30 2.97
CA VAL A 14 21.61 -2.62 3.85
C VAL A 14 20.58 -1.49 3.83
N ILE A 15 19.31 -1.85 3.91
CA ILE A 15 18.21 -0.89 4.07
C ILE A 15 17.60 -1.09 5.46
N LYS A 16 17.49 -0.02 6.23
CA LYS A 16 16.93 -0.03 7.58
C LYS A 16 15.75 0.91 7.69
N ILE A 17 14.77 0.53 8.51
CA ILE A 17 13.69 1.41 9.01
C ILE A 17 13.86 1.45 10.53
N ASP A 18 14.08 2.63 11.10
CA ASP A 18 14.34 2.83 12.54
C ASP A 18 15.32 1.78 13.10
N ASP A 19 16.49 1.71 12.46
CA ASP A 19 17.59 0.77 12.73
C ASP A 19 17.32 -0.72 12.48
N THR A 20 16.08 -1.10 12.17
CA THR A 20 15.71 -2.47 11.84
C THR A 20 15.97 -2.75 10.37
N ASN A 21 16.82 -3.74 10.08
CA ASN A 21 17.06 -4.19 8.71
C ASN A 21 15.75 -4.73 8.11
N ILE A 22 15.33 -4.20 6.96
CA ILE A 22 14.09 -4.67 6.30
C ILE A 22 14.19 -6.14 5.89
N SER A 23 15.40 -6.69 5.71
CA SER A 23 15.60 -8.09 5.33
C SER A 23 15.20 -9.08 6.44
N SER A 24 15.25 -8.66 7.71
CA SER A 24 14.84 -9.50 8.85
C SER A 24 13.32 -9.48 9.10
N LEU A 25 12.59 -8.53 8.52
CA LEU A 25 11.14 -8.46 8.62
C LEU A 25 10.47 -9.43 7.64
N TYR A 26 9.43 -10.13 8.09
CA TYR A 26 8.60 -10.93 7.18
C TYR A 26 7.92 -10.03 6.14
N ARG A 27 7.99 -10.39 4.86
CA ARG A 27 7.55 -9.53 3.73
C ARG A 27 6.14 -8.95 3.91
N GLN A 28 5.19 -9.76 4.39
CA GLN A 28 3.83 -9.28 4.62
C GLN A 28 3.75 -8.25 5.76
N LYS A 29 4.55 -8.40 6.82
CA LYS A 29 4.59 -7.43 7.93
C LYS A 29 5.19 -6.10 7.47
N ALA A 30 6.25 -6.14 6.67
CA ALA A 30 6.84 -4.93 6.11
C ALA A 30 5.82 -4.17 5.24
N ARG A 31 5.06 -4.89 4.39
CA ARG A 31 4.07 -4.26 3.49
C ARG A 31 2.85 -3.70 4.20
N LYS A 32 2.43 -4.25 5.34
CA LYS A 32 1.28 -3.73 6.11
C LYS A 32 1.46 -2.28 6.58
N ASN A 33 2.71 -1.83 6.72
CA ASN A 33 3.03 -0.48 7.19
C ASN A 33 3.42 0.48 6.05
N ILE A 34 3.24 0.08 4.79
CA ILE A 34 3.72 0.83 3.65
C ILE A 34 2.59 0.97 2.62
N GLY A 35 2.15 2.21 2.39
CA GLY A 35 1.31 2.58 1.26
C GLY A 35 2.13 3.16 0.12
N ILE A 36 1.74 2.90 -1.13
CA ILE A 36 2.43 3.42 -2.33
C ILE A 36 1.43 4.24 -3.13
N VAL A 37 1.83 5.45 -3.50
CA VAL A 37 1.14 6.26 -4.50
C VAL A 37 1.98 6.24 -5.77
N LEU A 38 1.43 5.68 -6.84
CA LEU A 38 2.10 5.60 -8.14
C LEU A 38 1.99 6.95 -8.86
N GLN A 39 3.01 7.31 -9.66
CA GLN A 39 2.96 8.50 -10.51
C GLN A 39 1.86 8.36 -11.58
N ASP A 40 1.80 7.21 -12.23
CA ASP A 40 0.70 6.84 -13.12
C ASP A 40 -0.32 6.03 -12.32
N PRO A 41 -1.55 6.55 -12.10
CA PRO A 41 -2.57 5.84 -11.34
C PRO A 41 -3.05 4.61 -12.12
N PHE A 42 -3.28 3.51 -11.40
CA PHE A 42 -3.87 2.30 -11.95
C PHE A 42 -5.28 2.12 -11.38
N ILE A 43 -6.27 2.01 -12.26
CA ILE A 43 -7.68 1.82 -11.90
C ILE A 43 -8.15 0.49 -12.51
N PHE A 44 -8.75 -0.34 -11.68
CA PHE A 44 -9.37 -1.60 -12.09
C PHE A 44 -10.74 -1.35 -12.72
N THR A 45 -11.12 -2.20 -13.68
CA THR A 45 -12.49 -2.22 -14.20
C THR A 45 -13.49 -2.47 -13.08
N GLY A 46 -14.51 -1.62 -12.97
CA GLY A 46 -15.53 -1.73 -11.93
C GLY A 46 -16.09 -0.37 -11.53
N THR A 47 -16.57 -0.27 -10.30
CA THR A 47 -17.09 0.97 -9.72
C THR A 47 -15.98 1.75 -9.02
N VAL A 48 -16.24 3.03 -8.72
CA VAL A 48 -15.38 3.82 -7.82
C VAL A 48 -15.26 3.12 -6.46
N LEU A 49 -16.36 2.61 -5.92
CA LEU A 49 -16.37 1.89 -4.64
C LEU A 49 -15.45 0.66 -4.66
N SER A 50 -15.52 -0.17 -5.71
CA SER A 50 -14.65 -1.36 -5.81
C SER A 50 -13.18 -1.01 -5.97
N ASN A 51 -12.85 0.13 -6.56
CA ASN A 51 -11.47 0.61 -6.63
C ASN A 51 -10.95 1.15 -5.30
N ILE A 52 -11.81 1.72 -4.46
CA ILE A 52 -11.43 2.19 -3.12
C ILE A 52 -11.29 1.02 -2.15
N THR A 53 -12.24 0.07 -2.16
CA THR A 53 -12.22 -1.08 -1.25
C THR A 53 -11.34 -2.22 -1.74
N LEU A 54 -10.91 -2.20 -3.01
CA LEU A 54 -10.25 -3.31 -3.68
C LEU A 54 -11.03 -4.64 -3.56
N ASN A 55 -12.37 -4.55 -3.46
CA ASN A 55 -13.28 -5.66 -3.17
C ASN A 55 -13.00 -6.40 -1.85
N ASP A 56 -12.33 -5.76 -0.89
CA ASP A 56 -12.16 -6.30 0.46
C ASP A 56 -13.49 -6.22 1.24
N PRO A 57 -14.10 -7.37 1.61
CA PRO A 57 -15.39 -7.39 2.30
C PRO A 57 -15.33 -6.83 3.72
N SER A 58 -14.14 -6.66 4.29
CA SER A 58 -13.96 -6.03 5.62
C SER A 58 -14.08 -4.50 5.58
N ILE A 59 -14.08 -3.89 4.39
CA ILE A 59 -14.16 -2.43 4.23
C ILE A 59 -15.62 -2.04 3.96
N THR A 60 -16.26 -1.39 4.95
CA THR A 60 -17.63 -0.94 4.80
C THR A 60 -17.74 0.26 3.86
N ARG A 61 -18.95 0.47 3.31
CA ARG A 61 -19.24 1.59 2.42
C ARG A 61 -18.98 2.94 3.11
N GLU A 62 -19.31 3.04 4.38
CA GLU A 62 -19.14 4.25 5.20
C GLU A 62 -17.65 4.60 5.33
N LYS A 63 -16.81 3.58 5.54
CA LYS A 63 -15.35 3.76 5.62
C LYS A 63 -14.78 4.22 4.28
N ALA A 64 -15.26 3.67 3.16
CA ALA A 64 -14.84 4.10 1.83
C ALA A 64 -15.21 5.57 1.54
N ILE A 65 -16.44 5.98 1.89
CA ILE A 65 -16.90 7.37 1.74
C ILE A 65 -16.09 8.31 2.64
N ALA A 66 -15.80 7.91 3.89
CA ALA A 66 -14.98 8.71 4.79
C ALA A 66 -13.57 8.95 4.21
N SER A 67 -12.95 7.94 3.60
CA SER A 67 -11.66 8.08 2.93
C SER A 67 -11.71 9.04 1.73
N LEU A 68 -12.78 9.00 0.91
CA LEU A 68 -12.96 9.94 -0.20
C LEU A 68 -13.03 11.39 0.28
N LYS A 69 -13.85 11.64 1.30
CA LYS A 69 -13.98 12.99 1.89
C LYS A 69 -12.67 13.50 2.47
N ALA A 70 -11.88 12.62 3.11
CA ALA A 70 -10.59 12.98 3.67
C ALA A 70 -9.57 13.47 2.62
N VAL A 71 -9.74 13.08 1.35
CA VAL A 71 -8.90 13.51 0.23
C VAL A 71 -9.57 14.57 -0.65
N GLY A 72 -10.72 15.12 -0.24
CA GLY A 72 -11.44 16.19 -0.94
C GLY A 72 -12.32 15.73 -2.10
N ALA A 73 -12.71 14.46 -2.15
CA ALA A 73 -13.67 13.93 -3.11
C ALA A 73 -15.08 13.84 -2.51
N ASP A 74 -16.09 14.20 -3.30
CA ASP A 74 -17.52 14.17 -2.96
C ASP A 74 -18.28 13.01 -3.64
#